data_AF-A0A853IDH4-F1
#
_entry.id   AF-A0A853IDH4-F1
#
_cell.length_a   1.000
_cell.length_b   1.000
_cell.length_c   1.000
_cell.angle_alpha   90.00
_cell.angle_beta   90.00
_cell.angle_gamma   90.00
#
_symmetry.space_group_name_H-M   'P 1'
#
loop_
_entity.id
_entity.type
_entity.pdbx_description
1 polymer ?
#
loop_
_entity_poly.entity_id
_entity_poly.type
_entity_poly.pdbx_seq_one_letter_code
_entity_poly.pdbx_strand_id
1 'polypeptide(L)'
;MSAKELTFFLPKGLNKDQVIQPLVEGLALKMINIPNDIEVNYELLARRGEGKSILEMEYTDNARGIIEELSEWENPSDGYKDLLLNCHSCITLYYRDADDARNFIKSIAAVLSEMAATCIIENGEGCLLTLSETARCLSKDETWSWERREFPELPNVAISEWAEMK
;
A
#
# COMPACT_ATOMS: atom_id res chain seq x y z
N MET A 1 -0.44 18.46 -10.97
CA MET A 1 -0.14 17.04 -10.71
C MET A 1 -1.07 16.56 -9.62
N SER A 2 -1.74 15.43 -9.80
CA SER A 2 -2.47 14.71 -8.73
C SER A 2 -1.49 14.13 -7.71
N ALA A 3 -1.98 13.69 -6.55
CA ALA A 3 -1.19 12.83 -5.67
C ALA A 3 -1.00 11.47 -6.33
N LYS A 4 0.11 10.80 -6.04
CA LYS A 4 0.35 9.39 -6.40
C LYS A 4 -0.24 8.49 -5.33
N GLU A 5 -0.43 7.23 -5.66
CA GLU A 5 -1.07 6.22 -4.80
C GLU A 5 -0.16 5.02 -4.58
N LEU A 6 -0.26 4.41 -3.40
CA LEU A 6 0.25 3.08 -3.07
C LEU A 6 -0.83 2.37 -2.25
N THR A 7 -1.16 1.13 -2.60
CA THR A 7 -2.14 0.35 -1.83
C THR A 7 -1.46 -0.85 -1.19
N PHE A 8 -1.56 -0.94 0.13
CA PHE A 8 -0.98 -2.00 0.94
C PHE A 8 -2.10 -2.95 1.38
N PHE A 9 -2.11 -4.18 0.84
CA PHE A 9 -3.05 -5.22 1.22
C PHE A 9 -2.53 -6.01 2.43
N LEU A 10 -3.40 -6.17 3.41
CA LEU A 10 -3.08 -6.70 4.73
C LEU A 10 -3.83 -8.03 4.98
N PRO A 11 -3.15 -9.06 5.51
CA PRO A 11 -3.76 -10.36 5.82
C PRO A 11 -4.83 -10.30 6.91
N LYS A 12 -5.71 -11.30 6.92
CA LYS A 12 -6.67 -11.53 8.02
C LYS A 12 -5.96 -11.70 9.36
N GLY A 13 -6.63 -11.26 10.42
CA GLY A 13 -6.18 -11.47 11.80
C GLY A 13 -5.24 -10.40 12.34
N LEU A 14 -4.86 -9.41 11.53
CA LEU A 14 -4.16 -8.22 12.02
C LEU A 14 -5.09 -7.35 12.86
N ASN A 15 -4.60 -6.92 14.02
CA ASN A 15 -5.29 -5.92 14.81
C ASN A 15 -5.06 -4.53 14.19
N LYS A 16 -6.13 -3.93 13.67
CA LYS A 16 -6.11 -2.61 13.04
C LYS A 16 -5.37 -1.57 13.87
N ASP A 17 -5.69 -1.45 15.16
CA ASP A 17 -5.13 -0.39 16.00
C ASP A 17 -3.63 -0.58 16.24
N GLN A 18 -3.16 -1.83 16.30
CA GLN A 18 -1.74 -2.16 16.41
C GLN A 18 -0.93 -1.80 15.15
N VAL A 19 -1.59 -1.70 13.99
CA VAL A 19 -0.94 -1.28 12.74
C VAL A 19 -1.07 0.23 12.55
N ILE A 20 -2.28 0.77 12.70
CA ILE A 20 -2.60 2.14 12.34
C ILE A 20 -2.04 3.14 13.34
N GLN A 21 -2.16 2.90 14.65
CA GLN A 21 -1.72 3.88 15.65
C GLN A 21 -0.20 4.16 15.56
N PRO A 22 0.70 3.16 15.44
CA PRO A 22 2.11 3.42 15.24
C PRO A 22 2.44 4.18 13.95
N LEU A 23 1.69 3.94 12.87
CA LEU A 23 1.87 4.68 11.61
C LEU A 23 1.46 6.14 11.75
N VAL A 24 0.31 6.41 12.38
CA VAL A 24 -0.18 7.77 12.63
C VAL A 24 0.82 8.55 13.48
N GLU A 25 1.30 7.95 14.57
CA GLU A 25 2.27 8.58 15.47
C GLU A 25 3.63 8.76 14.81
N GLY A 26 4.17 7.70 14.19
CA GLY A 26 5.51 7.69 13.59
C GLY A 26 5.65 8.63 12.39
N LEU A 27 4.57 8.88 11.65
CA LEU A 27 4.55 9.79 10.50
C LEU A 27 3.95 11.16 10.81
N ALA A 28 3.57 11.41 12.08
CA ALA A 28 2.89 12.62 12.53
C ALA A 28 1.64 12.95 11.70
N LEU A 29 0.85 11.93 11.37
CA LEU A 29 -0.46 12.09 10.74
C LEU A 29 -1.47 12.56 11.79
N LYS A 30 -2.48 13.30 11.33
CA LYS A 30 -3.63 13.66 12.14
C LYS A 30 -4.84 12.89 11.66
N MET A 31 -5.49 12.19 12.59
CA MET A 31 -6.78 11.56 12.36
C MET A 31 -7.81 12.61 11.94
N ILE A 32 -8.49 12.37 10.82
CA ILE A 32 -9.52 13.24 10.28
C ILE A 32 -10.87 12.64 10.63
N ASN A 33 -11.73 13.45 11.26
CA ASN A 33 -13.09 13.04 11.55
C ASN A 33 -13.92 13.08 10.26
N ILE A 34 -14.50 11.96 9.89
CA ILE A 34 -15.34 11.85 8.70
C ILE A 34 -16.78 12.12 9.14
N PRO A 35 -17.45 13.12 8.55
CA PRO A 35 -18.86 13.35 8.83
C PRO A 35 -19.70 12.10 8.48
N ASN A 36 -20.60 11.71 9.39
CA ASN A 36 -21.43 10.49 9.24
C ASN A 36 -22.41 10.54 8.05
N ASP A 37 -22.59 11.71 7.44
CA ASP A 37 -23.46 11.96 6.28
C ASP A 37 -22.74 11.79 4.94
N ILE A 38 -21.43 11.53 4.95
CA ILE A 38 -20.65 11.26 3.74
C ILE A 38 -20.45 9.75 3.62
N GLU A 39 -20.98 9.17 2.55
CA GLU A 39 -20.68 7.79 2.18
C GLU A 39 -19.23 7.73 1.65
N VAL A 40 -18.38 7.07 2.41
CA VAL A 40 -16.96 6.85 2.08
C VAL A 40 -16.67 5.35 2.08
N ASN A 41 -15.67 4.94 1.30
CA ASN A 41 -15.26 3.54 1.18
C ASN A 41 -14.13 3.16 2.17
N TYR A 42 -13.83 4.02 3.14
CA TYR A 42 -12.80 3.82 4.16
C TYR A 42 -13.38 4.02 5.56
N GLU A 43 -12.84 3.29 6.53
CA GLU A 43 -13.24 3.44 7.93
C GLU A 43 -12.49 4.57 8.64
N LEU A 44 -11.28 4.87 8.16
CA LEU A 44 -10.36 5.77 8.83
C LEU A 44 -9.57 6.56 7.81
N LEU A 45 -9.42 7.86 8.10
CA LEU A 45 -8.62 8.79 7.33
C LEU A 45 -7.63 9.48 8.27
N ALA A 46 -6.35 9.50 7.90
CA ALA A 46 -5.33 10.28 8.58
C ALA A 46 -4.48 11.05 7.58
N ARG A 47 -4.19 12.33 7.88
CA ARG A 47 -3.50 13.23 6.95
C ARG A 47 -2.46 14.09 7.64
N ARG A 48 -1.38 14.39 6.94
CA ARG A 48 -0.42 15.47 7.26
C ARG A 48 -0.20 16.34 6.02
N GLY A 49 -0.08 17.65 6.24
CA GLY A 49 0.14 18.60 5.17
C GLY A 49 -1.10 18.84 4.31
N GLU A 50 -0.95 19.71 3.31
CA GLU A 50 -2.02 20.11 2.38
C GLU A 50 -1.42 20.43 1.00
N GLY A 51 -2.24 20.38 -0.04
CA GLY A 51 -1.84 20.81 -1.38
C GLY A 51 -0.64 20.00 -1.89
N LYS A 52 0.54 20.63 -1.98
CA LYS A 52 1.77 20.05 -2.54
C LYS A 52 2.54 19.13 -1.58
N SER A 53 2.26 19.17 -0.28
CA SER A 53 2.95 18.36 0.75
C SER A 53 2.01 17.38 1.44
N ILE A 54 0.91 17.02 0.77
CA ILE A 54 -0.05 16.08 1.33
C ILE A 54 0.55 14.68 1.43
N LEU A 55 0.40 14.10 2.63
CA LEU A 55 0.53 12.69 2.91
C LEU A 55 -0.76 12.24 3.57
N GLU A 56 -1.49 11.34 2.94
CA GLU A 56 -2.80 10.89 3.37
C GLU A 56 -2.87 9.37 3.36
N MET A 57 -3.49 8.82 4.40
CA MET A 57 -3.64 7.40 4.61
C MET A 57 -5.11 7.11 4.86
N GLU A 58 -5.66 6.23 4.02
CA GLU A 58 -7.00 5.66 4.17
C GLU A 58 -6.87 4.21 4.59
N TYR A 59 -7.69 3.77 5.55
CA TYR A 59 -7.81 2.36 5.89
C TYR A 59 -9.22 1.88 5.56
N THR A 60 -9.29 0.78 4.81
CA THR A 60 -10.55 0.11 4.44
C THR A 60 -10.52 -1.31 4.99
N ASP A 61 -11.45 -1.61 5.90
CA ASP A 61 -11.70 -2.99 6.29
C ASP A 61 -12.52 -3.70 5.22
N ASN A 62 -12.39 -5.03 5.14
CA ASN A 62 -13.11 -5.84 4.16
C ASN A 62 -12.97 -5.30 2.71
N ALA A 63 -11.74 -5.05 2.28
CA ALA A 63 -11.31 -4.65 0.94
C ALA A 63 -11.51 -5.77 -0.11
N ARG A 64 -12.51 -6.63 0.06
CA ARG A 64 -12.75 -7.81 -0.77
C ARG A 64 -13.00 -7.46 -2.23
N GLY A 65 -13.73 -6.37 -2.51
CA GLY A 65 -14.04 -5.94 -3.87
C GLY A 65 -12.78 -5.67 -4.69
N ILE A 66 -11.86 -4.84 -4.17
CA ILE A 66 -10.60 -4.52 -4.82
C ILE A 66 -9.65 -5.73 -4.87
N ILE A 67 -9.64 -6.59 -3.85
CA ILE A 67 -8.86 -7.84 -3.84
C ILE A 67 -9.31 -8.79 -4.95
N GLU A 68 -10.62 -9.01 -5.08
CA GLU A 68 -11.21 -9.85 -6.11
C GLU A 68 -10.89 -9.27 -7.50
N GLU A 69 -11.09 -7.97 -7.68
CA GLU A 69 -10.76 -7.27 -8.92
C GLU A 69 -9.29 -7.49 -9.31
N LEU A 70 -8.34 -7.18 -8.42
CA LEU A 70 -6.92 -7.35 -8.75
C LEU A 70 -6.55 -8.83 -9.01
N SER A 71 -7.16 -9.77 -8.29
CA SER A 71 -6.88 -11.21 -8.45
C SER A 71 -7.40 -11.81 -9.76
N GLU A 72 -8.42 -11.19 -10.35
CA GLU A 72 -9.04 -11.61 -11.61
C GLU A 72 -8.44 -10.86 -12.81
N TRP A 73 -8.20 -9.56 -12.65
CA TRP A 73 -7.90 -8.66 -13.76
C TRP A 73 -6.42 -8.35 -13.96
N GLU A 74 -5.57 -8.50 -12.92
CA GLU A 74 -4.12 -8.23 -13.08
C GLU A 74 -3.31 -9.45 -13.50
N ASN A 75 -3.98 -10.58 -13.77
CA ASN A 75 -3.37 -11.88 -14.05
C ASN A 75 -2.11 -12.17 -13.20
N PRO A 76 -2.16 -11.95 -11.86
CA PRO A 76 -0.98 -12.11 -11.04
C PRO A 76 -0.52 -13.56 -11.05
N SER A 77 0.79 -13.79 -10.87
CA SER A 77 1.31 -15.14 -10.70
C SER A 77 0.58 -15.85 -9.56
N ASP A 78 0.42 -17.18 -9.64
CA ASP A 78 -0.34 -17.96 -8.65
C ASP A 78 0.08 -17.64 -7.20
N GLY A 79 1.38 -17.43 -6.97
CA GLY A 79 1.90 -17.06 -5.64
C GLY A 79 1.41 -15.68 -5.15
N TYR A 80 1.37 -14.68 -6.02
CA TYR A 80 0.82 -13.36 -5.66
C TYR A 80 -0.69 -13.41 -5.50
N LYS A 81 -1.38 -14.20 -6.33
CA LYS A 81 -2.82 -14.42 -6.20
C LYS A 81 -3.16 -15.04 -4.85
N ASP A 82 -2.43 -16.07 -4.43
CA ASP A 82 -2.62 -16.71 -3.12
C ASP A 82 -2.39 -15.73 -1.96
N LEU A 83 -1.35 -14.90 -2.03
CA LEU A 83 -1.10 -13.87 -1.02
C LEU A 83 -2.22 -12.82 -0.98
N LEU A 84 -2.63 -12.32 -2.15
CA LEU A 84 -3.67 -11.31 -2.28
C LEU A 84 -5.04 -11.83 -1.78
N LEU A 85 -5.41 -13.07 -2.11
CA LEU A 85 -6.65 -13.70 -1.64
C LEU A 85 -6.67 -13.98 -0.13
N ASN A 86 -5.50 -14.04 0.51
CA ASN A 86 -5.38 -14.13 1.98
C ASN A 86 -5.50 -12.75 2.67
N CYS A 87 -5.46 -11.66 1.91
CA CYS A 87 -5.70 -10.32 2.41
C CYS A 87 -7.18 -10.08 2.74
N HIS A 88 -7.44 -9.07 3.56
CA HIS A 88 -8.79 -8.70 3.97
C HIS A 88 -9.02 -7.19 4.05
N SER A 89 -8.02 -6.44 4.49
CA SER A 89 -8.08 -4.99 4.55
C SER A 89 -6.98 -4.40 3.67
N CYS A 90 -7.08 -3.10 3.42
CA CYS A 90 -6.01 -2.36 2.79
C CYS A 90 -5.77 -1.02 3.48
N ILE A 91 -4.56 -0.52 3.29
CA ILE A 91 -4.21 0.89 3.52
C ILE A 91 -3.86 1.51 2.18
N THR A 92 -4.55 2.58 1.80
CA THR A 92 -4.21 3.36 0.62
C THR A 92 -3.48 4.62 1.05
N LEU A 93 -2.30 4.84 0.48
CA LEU A 93 -1.44 5.97 0.76
C LEU A 93 -1.44 6.91 -0.44
N TYR A 94 -1.85 8.15 -0.22
CA TYR A 94 -1.72 9.24 -1.17
C TYR A 94 -0.55 10.13 -0.79
N TYR A 95 0.38 10.33 -1.74
CA TYR A 95 1.60 11.09 -1.49
C TYR A 95 2.01 11.94 -2.70
N ARG A 96 2.86 12.94 -2.43
CA ARG A 96 3.48 13.78 -3.48
C ARG A 96 4.99 13.78 -3.41
N ASP A 97 5.53 13.60 -2.22
CA ASP A 97 6.95 13.46 -1.96
C ASP A 97 7.28 11.97 -1.84
N ALA A 98 8.22 11.50 -2.67
CA ALA A 98 8.65 10.11 -2.63
C ALA A 98 9.33 9.78 -1.29
N ASP A 99 9.96 10.74 -0.62
CA ASP A 99 10.58 10.48 0.69
C ASP A 99 9.52 10.18 1.77
N ASP A 100 8.34 10.79 1.67
CA ASP A 100 7.22 10.50 2.57
C ASP A 100 6.68 9.09 2.37
N ALA A 101 6.48 8.66 1.12
CA ALA A 101 6.08 7.29 0.83
C ALA A 101 7.18 6.27 1.20
N ARG A 102 8.46 6.60 1.03
CA ARG A 102 9.58 5.77 1.47
C ARG A 102 9.55 5.58 2.99
N ASN A 103 9.32 6.66 3.73
CA ASN A 103 9.20 6.62 5.19
C ASN A 103 7.97 5.82 5.62
N PHE A 104 6.86 5.94 4.89
CA PHE A 104 5.67 5.12 5.12
C PHE A 104 5.98 3.62 4.93
N ILE A 105 6.55 3.22 3.79
CA ILE A 105 6.88 1.82 3.48
C ILE A 105 7.81 1.24 4.56
N LYS A 106 8.84 2.00 4.96
CA LYS A 106 9.75 1.58 6.04
C LYS A 106 9.01 1.42 7.38
N SER A 107 8.09 2.33 7.70
CA SER A 107 7.34 2.31 8.96
C SER A 107 6.37 1.13 9.01
N ILE A 108 5.58 0.90 7.95
CA ILE A 108 4.63 -0.22 7.91
C ILE A 108 5.33 -1.57 7.88
N ALA A 109 6.44 -1.70 7.17
CA ALA A 109 7.26 -2.91 7.20
C ALA A 109 7.83 -3.18 8.61
N ALA A 110 8.26 -2.14 9.33
CA ALA A 110 8.76 -2.30 10.70
C ALA A 110 7.65 -2.70 11.68
N VAL A 111 6.46 -2.10 11.55
CA VAL A 111 5.28 -2.40 12.39
C VAL A 111 4.82 -3.85 12.18
N LEU A 112 4.78 -4.31 10.92
CA LEU A 112 4.32 -5.66 10.58
C LEU A 112 5.40 -6.73 10.78
N SER A 113 6.68 -6.34 10.80
CA SER A 113 7.82 -7.25 11.03
C SER A 113 7.76 -8.46 10.08
N GLU A 114 7.74 -9.69 10.61
CA GLU A 114 7.65 -10.93 9.82
C GLU A 114 6.40 -11.00 8.94
N MET A 115 5.29 -10.35 9.33
CA MET A 115 4.06 -10.32 8.55
C MET A 115 4.17 -9.44 7.29
N ALA A 116 5.23 -8.64 7.15
CA ALA A 116 5.48 -7.87 5.93
C ALA A 116 5.67 -8.77 4.69
N ALA A 117 6.10 -10.03 4.87
CA ALA A 117 6.24 -10.98 3.75
C ALA A 117 4.90 -11.49 3.22
N THR A 118 3.82 -11.36 4.00
CA THR A 118 2.47 -11.77 3.62
C THR A 118 1.60 -10.59 3.19
N CYS A 119 2.18 -9.40 3.06
CA CYS A 119 1.48 -8.20 2.61
C CYS A 119 1.88 -7.84 1.18
N ILE A 120 0.90 -7.41 0.39
CA ILE A 120 1.09 -7.01 -1.00
C ILE A 120 1.04 -5.48 -1.10
N ILE A 121 1.85 -4.91 -1.98
CA ILE A 121 1.82 -3.51 -2.40
C ILE A 121 1.41 -3.48 -3.87
N GLU A 122 0.33 -2.79 -4.20
CA GLU A 122 0.08 -2.28 -5.57
C GLU A 122 0.64 -0.86 -5.64
N ASN A 123 1.42 -0.58 -6.69
CA ASN A 123 2.26 0.62 -6.77
C ASN A 123 1.68 1.79 -7.58
N GLY A 124 0.42 1.71 -8.01
CA GLY A 124 -0.25 2.65 -8.89
C GLY A 124 0.20 2.58 -10.36
N GLU A 125 1.15 1.69 -10.67
CA GLU A 125 1.71 1.49 -12.02
C GLU A 125 1.45 0.05 -12.51
N GLY A 126 0.61 -0.72 -11.80
CA GLY A 126 0.26 -2.07 -12.18
C GLY A 126 1.35 -3.08 -11.83
N CYS A 127 2.07 -2.92 -10.74
CA CYS A 127 2.94 -3.96 -10.19
C CYS A 127 2.48 -4.36 -8.80
N LEU A 128 2.36 -5.67 -8.57
CA LEU A 128 2.22 -6.22 -7.24
C LEU A 128 3.59 -6.65 -6.70
N LEU A 129 3.96 -6.08 -5.57
CA LEU A 129 5.22 -6.32 -4.87
C LEU A 129 4.94 -6.85 -3.47
N THR A 130 5.81 -7.67 -2.91
CA THR A 130 5.73 -7.95 -1.47
C THR A 130 6.28 -6.77 -0.66
N LEU A 131 5.66 -6.47 0.48
CA LEU A 131 6.14 -5.39 1.35
C LEU A 131 7.56 -5.68 1.88
N SER A 132 7.86 -6.94 2.21
CA SER A 132 9.20 -7.33 2.68
C SER A 132 10.30 -7.10 1.63
N GLU A 133 10.05 -7.40 0.35
CA GLU A 133 11.05 -7.19 -0.70
C GLU A 133 11.24 -5.72 -1.02
N THR A 134 10.13 -4.97 -1.06
CA THR A 134 10.15 -3.52 -1.25
C THR A 134 10.99 -2.85 -0.15
N ALA A 135 10.72 -3.16 1.12
CA ALA A 135 11.50 -2.63 2.24
C ALA A 135 12.97 -3.04 2.16
N ARG A 136 13.27 -4.30 1.79
CA ARG A 136 14.64 -4.77 1.58
C ARG A 136 15.35 -3.97 0.49
N CYS A 137 14.72 -3.69 -0.65
CA CYS A 137 15.31 -2.90 -1.72
C CYS A 137 15.59 -1.47 -1.28
N LEU A 138 14.62 -0.79 -0.64
CA LEU A 138 14.78 0.56 -0.10
C LEU A 138 15.90 0.68 0.96
N SER A 139 16.20 -0.42 1.67
CA SER A 139 17.30 -0.47 2.65
C SER A 139 18.68 -0.68 2.01
N LYS A 140 18.75 -1.32 0.83
CA LYS A 140 20.00 -1.64 0.14
C LYS A 140 20.46 -0.52 -0.77
N ASP A 141 19.51 0.20 -1.38
CA ASP A 141 19.75 1.26 -2.34
C ASP A 141 18.76 2.40 -2.12
N GLU A 142 19.25 3.55 -1.69
CA GLU A 142 18.44 4.75 -1.43
C GLU A 142 17.85 5.33 -2.72
N THR A 143 18.44 5.03 -3.88
CA THR A 143 17.94 5.47 -5.20
C THR A 143 16.87 4.55 -5.76
N TRP A 144 16.72 3.34 -5.20
CA TRP A 144 15.67 2.42 -5.60
C TRP A 144 14.29 3.04 -5.33
N SER A 145 13.36 2.83 -6.27
CA SER A 145 11.99 3.33 -6.18
C SER A 145 10.99 2.27 -6.63
N TRP A 146 9.82 2.25 -5.97
CA TRP A 146 8.65 1.47 -6.35
C TRP A 146 7.84 2.16 -7.47
N GLU A 147 8.18 3.38 -7.86
CA GLU A 147 7.46 4.16 -8.88
C GLU A 147 7.86 3.74 -10.31
N ARG A 148 8.06 2.44 -10.52
CA ARG A 148 8.44 1.83 -11.81
C ARG A 148 7.33 0.91 -12.28
N ARG A 149 7.24 0.75 -13.60
CA ARG A 149 6.30 -0.18 -14.24
C ARG A 149 6.78 -1.62 -14.25
N GLU A 150 8.07 -1.86 -14.00
CA GLU A 150 8.68 -3.18 -14.06
C GLU A 150 9.82 -3.30 -13.03
N PHE A 151 10.02 -4.52 -12.54
CA PHE A 151 11.01 -4.87 -11.52
C PHE A 151 11.72 -6.18 -11.87
N PRO A 152 12.49 -6.22 -12.97
CA PRO A 152 13.14 -7.46 -13.43
C PRO A 152 14.14 -8.02 -12.41
N GLU A 153 14.61 -7.21 -11.45
CA GLU A 153 15.50 -7.65 -10.38
C GLU A 153 14.81 -8.36 -9.22
N LEU A 154 13.47 -8.32 -9.16
CA LEU A 154 12.68 -8.96 -8.12
C LEU A 154 12.03 -10.25 -8.65
N PRO A 155 12.08 -11.35 -7.90
CA PRO A 155 11.48 -12.60 -8.34
C PRO A 155 9.95 -12.49 -8.34
N ASN A 156 9.32 -13.09 -9.36
CA ASN A 156 7.88 -13.32 -9.42
C ASN A 156 6.99 -12.08 -9.33
N VAL A 157 7.52 -10.86 -9.53
CA VAL A 157 6.69 -9.64 -9.58
C VAL A 157 5.59 -9.80 -10.60
N ALA A 158 4.34 -9.67 -10.15
CA ALA A 158 3.22 -9.62 -11.06
C ALA A 158 3.20 -8.24 -11.72
N ILE A 159 3.17 -8.25 -13.05
CA ILE A 159 2.95 -7.06 -13.86
C ILE A 159 1.51 -7.16 -14.37
N SER A 160 0.73 -6.15 -14.04
CA SER A 160 -0.66 -5.98 -14.45
C SER A 160 -0.74 -5.83 -15.97
N GLU A 161 -1.64 -6.57 -16.60
CA GLU A 161 -1.86 -6.53 -18.07
C GLU A 161 -2.26 -5.13 -18.58
N TRP A 162 -2.70 -4.23 -17.69
CA TRP A 162 -3.01 -2.83 -17.99
C TRP A 162 -1.77 -1.99 -18.36
N ALA A 163 -0.56 -2.40 -17.96
CA ALA A 163 0.67 -1.70 -18.32
C ALA A 163 0.96 -1.77 -19.83
N GLU A 164 0.47 -2.82 -20.52
CA GLU A 164 0.61 -2.97 -21.97
C GLU A 164 -0.40 -2.11 -22.77
N MET A 165 -1.43 -1.55 -22.11
CA MET A 165 -2.50 -0.77 -22.75
C MET A 165 -2.33 0.77 -22.65
N LYS A 166 -1.24 1.27 -22.04
CA LYS A 166 -0.92 2.72 -21.96
C LYS A 166 0.29 3.11 -22.81
#